data_AF-A0A956S6E1-F1
#
_entry.id   AF-A0A956S6E1-F1
#
_cell.length_a   1.000
_cell.length_b   1.000
_cell.length_c   1.000
_cell.angle_alpha   90.00
_cell.angle_beta   90.00
_cell.angle_gamma   90.00
#
_symmetry.space_group_name_H-M   'P 1'
#
loop_
_entity.id
_entity.type
_entity.pdbx_description
1 polymer ?
#
loop_
_entity_poly.entity_id
_entity_poly.type
_entity_poly.pdbx_seq_one_letter_code
_entity_poly.pdbx_strand_id
1 'polypeptide(L)'
;MKEKYYEELLNIKTTGDQSWDETKKCYHPYEPTPYFALDKLFESYYINEKDSVIDFGCGKGRLNFYLNYNYNCNVLGIEMD
;
A
#
# COMPACT_ATOMS: atom_id res chain seq x y z
N MET A 1 -7.15 12.68 9.24
CA MET A 1 -6.01 12.89 10.17
C MET A 1 -4.96 11.79 10.03
N LYS A 2 -5.31 10.49 10.11
CA LYS A 2 -4.35 9.39 9.91
C LYS A 2 -3.69 9.33 8.53
N GLU A 3 -4.44 9.58 7.44
CA GLU A 3 -3.88 9.53 6.08
C GLU A 3 -2.69 10.47 5.88
N LYS A 4 -2.88 11.76 6.11
CA LYS A 4 -1.81 12.76 5.99
C LYS A 4 -0.63 12.47 6.92
N TYR A 5 -0.91 12.01 8.14
CA TYR A 5 0.12 11.64 9.11
C TYR A 5 1.04 10.54 8.58
N TYR A 6 0.48 9.44 8.05
CA TYR A 6 1.29 8.35 7.51
C TYR A 6 2.06 8.74 6.25
N GLU A 7 1.46 9.52 5.35
CA GLU A 7 2.17 10.03 4.17
C GLU A 7 3.38 10.89 4.55
N GLU A 8 3.25 11.76 5.57
CA GLU A 8 4.35 12.57 6.09
C GLU A 8 5.39 11.73 6.85
N LEU A 9 4.94 10.79 7.68
CA LEU A 9 5.82 9.90 8.46
C LEU A 9 6.70 9.02 7.56
N LEU A 10 6.09 8.43 6.54
CA LEU A 10 6.76 7.54 5.58
C LEU A 10 7.45 8.33 4.46
N ASN A 11 7.20 9.64 4.36
CA ASN A 11 7.70 10.52 3.31
C ASN A 11 7.38 10.00 1.90
N ILE A 12 6.12 9.60 1.67
CA ILE A 12 5.62 9.07 0.40
C ILE A 12 4.37 9.81 -0.09
N LYS A 13 4.04 9.64 -1.37
CA LYS A 13 2.84 10.22 -2.01
C LYS A 13 2.03 9.11 -2.67
N THR A 14 1.24 8.43 -1.88
CA THR A 14 0.36 7.35 -2.31
C THR A 14 -1.12 7.73 -2.28
N THR A 15 -1.45 8.87 -1.68
CA THR A 15 -2.80 9.43 -1.73
C THR A 15 -3.22 9.85 -3.14
N GLY A 16 -4.55 9.94 -3.33
CA GLY A 16 -5.19 10.38 -4.55
C GLY A 16 -5.46 9.25 -5.54
N ASP A 17 -6.66 9.30 -6.12
CA ASP A 17 -7.11 8.32 -7.10
C ASP A 17 -6.66 8.75 -8.50
N GLN A 18 -6.32 7.78 -9.35
CA GLN A 18 -6.06 8.05 -10.75
C GLN A 18 -7.38 8.21 -11.49
N SER A 19 -7.52 9.28 -12.28
CA SER A 19 -8.70 9.45 -13.13
C SER A 19 -8.79 8.29 -14.12
N TRP A 20 -10.02 7.85 -14.39
CA TRP A 20 -10.30 6.85 -15.41
C TRP A 20 -9.66 7.25 -16.75
N ASP A 21 -8.79 6.39 -17.26
CA ASP A 21 -8.21 6.51 -18.58
C ASP A 21 -8.98 5.61 -19.54
N GLU A 22 -9.74 6.22 -20.44
CA GLU A 22 -10.54 5.51 -21.45
C GLU A 22 -9.68 4.67 -22.42
N THR A 23 -8.35 4.86 -22.44
CA THR A 23 -7.42 4.05 -23.24
C THR A 23 -7.00 2.76 -22.53
N LYS A 24 -7.09 2.70 -21.19
CA LYS A 24 -6.75 1.53 -20.36
C LYS A 24 -8.01 0.76 -19.90
N LYS A 25 -9.01 0.54 -20.79
CA LYS A 25 -10.32 -0.08 -20.44
C LYS A 25 -10.26 -1.45 -19.74
N CYS A 26 -9.15 -2.18 -19.85
CA CYS A 26 -8.98 -3.48 -19.22
C CYS A 26 -8.36 -3.41 -17.81
N TYR A 27 -8.05 -2.21 -17.30
CA TYR A 27 -7.38 -2.02 -16.01
C TYR A 27 -8.19 -1.05 -15.14
N HIS A 28 -8.24 -1.35 -13.84
CA HIS A 28 -8.84 -0.45 -12.87
C HIS A 28 -7.88 0.71 -12.56
N PRO A 29 -8.39 1.92 -12.31
CA PRO A 29 -7.57 3.03 -11.86
C PRO A 29 -6.93 2.72 -10.51
N TYR A 30 -5.81 3.39 -10.23
CA TYR A 30 -5.19 3.33 -8.93
C TYR A 30 -6.10 3.91 -7.84
N GLU A 31 -6.38 3.10 -6.82
CA GLU A 31 -7.08 3.49 -5.59
C GLU A 31 -6.29 2.95 -4.39
N PRO A 32 -5.81 3.82 -3.48
CA PRO A 32 -5.03 3.36 -2.34
C PRO A 32 -5.91 2.74 -1.24
N THR A 33 -5.46 1.62 -0.66
CA THR A 33 -6.06 1.09 0.57
C THR A 33 -5.92 2.10 1.72
N PRO A 34 -7.00 2.51 2.41
CA PRO A 34 -6.90 3.44 3.53
C PRO A 34 -6.03 2.90 4.67
N TYR A 35 -5.23 3.75 5.32
CA TYR A 35 -4.34 3.32 6.40
C TYR A 35 -5.10 2.73 7.59
N PHE A 36 -6.32 3.19 7.87
CA PHE A 36 -7.13 2.59 8.94
C PHE A 36 -7.49 1.13 8.66
N ALA A 37 -7.64 0.75 7.38
CA ALA A 37 -7.93 -0.62 6.99
C ALA A 37 -6.68 -1.50 7.13
N LEU A 38 -5.50 -0.94 6.84
CA LEU A 38 -4.22 -1.61 7.10
C LEU A 38 -4.00 -1.86 8.60
N ASP A 39 -4.21 -0.83 9.44
CA ASP A 39 -4.16 -0.97 10.90
C ASP A 39 -5.06 -2.12 11.37
N LYS A 40 -6.33 -2.13 10.91
CA LYS A 40 -7.31 -3.15 11.28
C LYS A 40 -6.97 -4.55 10.76
N LEU A 41 -6.36 -4.64 9.57
CA LEU A 41 -5.93 -5.92 9.00
C LEU A 41 -4.85 -6.55 9.89
N PHE A 42 -3.83 -5.79 10.28
CA PHE A 42 -2.70 -6.31 11.06
C PHE A 42 -2.95 -6.34 12.58
N GLU A 43 -4.13 -5.94 13.04
CA GLU A 43 -4.66 -6.38 14.34
C GLU A 43 -4.99 -7.89 14.34
N SER A 44 -5.30 -8.47 13.17
CA SER A 44 -5.71 -9.87 13.03
C SER A 44 -4.62 -10.79 12.49
N TYR A 45 -3.61 -10.24 11.81
CA TYR A 45 -2.49 -11.00 11.24
C TYR A 45 -1.17 -10.59 11.88
N TYR A 46 -0.41 -11.58 12.34
CA TYR A 46 0.93 -11.35 12.88
C TYR A 46 1.97 -11.42 11.77
N ILE A 47 2.81 -10.38 11.67
CA ILE A 47 3.98 -10.30 10.78
C ILE A 47 5.20 -9.96 11.63
N ASN A 48 6.33 -10.57 11.30
CA ASN A 48 7.64 -10.28 11.89
C ASN A 48 8.69 -10.00 10.81
N GLU A 49 9.89 -9.59 11.23
CA GLU A 49 10.98 -9.16 10.37
C GLU A 49 11.55 -10.25 9.44
N LYS A 50 11.31 -11.53 9.74
CA LYS A 50 11.75 -12.67 8.93
C LYS A 50 10.74 -13.05 7.86
N ASP A 51 9.52 -12.55 7.95
CA ASP A 51 8.47 -12.84 6.98
C ASP A 51 8.76 -12.11 5.66
N SER A 52 8.21 -12.66 4.58
CA SER A 52 8.25 -12.06 3.24
C SER A 52 6.85 -11.97 2.67
N VAL A 53 6.45 -10.78 2.23
CA VAL A 53 5.13 -10.50 1.66
C VAL A 53 5.27 -10.17 0.18
N ILE A 54 4.38 -10.72 -0.63
CA ILE A 54 4.26 -10.38 -2.06
C ILE A 54 2.93 -9.65 -2.24
N ASP A 55 3.01 -8.39 -2.67
CA ASP A 55 1.86 -7.51 -2.91
C ASP A 55 1.60 -7.39 -4.42
N PHE A 56 0.59 -8.10 -4.91
CA PHE A 56 0.14 -8.05 -6.29
C PHE A 56 -0.88 -6.93 -6.49
N GLY A 57 -0.65 -6.07 -7.47
CA GLY A 57 -1.45 -4.85 -7.62
C GLY A 57 -1.07 -3.80 -6.57
N CYS A 58 0.22 -3.70 -6.23
CA CYS A 58 0.69 -2.84 -5.17
C CYS A 58 0.47 -1.34 -5.46
N GLY A 59 0.17 -0.98 -6.71
CA GLY A 59 0.09 0.39 -7.20
C GLY A 59 1.34 1.16 -6.81
N LYS A 60 1.16 2.29 -6.13
CA LYS A 60 2.27 3.14 -5.64
C LYS A 60 3.00 2.57 -4.41
N GLY A 61 2.66 1.37 -3.92
CA GLY A 61 3.38 0.64 -2.88
C GLY A 61 3.02 1.00 -1.44
N ARG A 62 1.85 1.59 -1.17
CA ARG A 62 1.43 2.02 0.19
C ARG A 62 1.57 0.90 1.23
N LEU A 63 1.05 -0.29 0.92
CA LEU A 63 1.14 -1.46 1.80
C LEU A 63 2.60 -1.84 2.07
N ASN A 64 3.45 -1.77 1.06
CA ASN A 64 4.86 -2.15 1.16
C ASN A 64 5.62 -1.25 2.14
N PHE A 65 5.46 0.07 2.01
CA PHE A 65 6.05 1.02 2.94
C PHE A 65 5.49 0.86 4.35
N TYR A 66 4.18 0.63 4.47
CA TYR A 66 3.53 0.39 5.75
C TYR A 66 4.09 -0.84 6.46
N LEU A 67 4.21 -1.96 5.75
CA LEU A 67 4.69 -3.23 6.30
C LEU A 67 6.16 -3.17 6.70
N ASN A 68 7.00 -2.59 5.84
CA ASN A 68 8.41 -2.44 6.13
C ASN A 68 8.63 -1.52 7.34
N TYR A 69 7.91 -0.39 7.43
CA TYR A 69 8.06 0.53 8.55
C TYR A 69 7.60 -0.07 9.89
N ASN A 70 6.46 -0.76 9.92
CA ASN A 70 5.87 -1.25 11.18
C ASN A 70 6.44 -2.60 11.65
N TYR A 71 6.85 -3.47 10.71
CA TYR A 71 7.24 -4.84 11.02
C TYR A 71 8.65 -5.21 10.55
N ASN A 72 9.33 -4.32 9.83
CA ASN A 72 10.67 -4.54 9.27
C ASN A 72 10.79 -5.82 8.44
N CYS A 73 9.67 -6.28 7.85
CA CYS A 73 9.63 -7.46 7.01
C CYS A 73 10.05 -7.12 5.57
N ASN A 74 10.36 -8.18 4.80
CA ASN A 74 10.68 -8.05 3.38
C ASN A 74 9.39 -7.98 2.57
N VAL A 75 9.27 -7.00 1.67
CA VAL A 75 8.07 -6.86 0.82
C VAL A 75 8.48 -6.68 -0.64
N LEU A 76 7.85 -7.46 -1.52
CA LEU A 76 7.98 -7.35 -2.96
C LEU A 76 6.65 -6.90 -3.56
N GLY A 77 6.63 -5.71 -4.16
CA GLY A 77 5.48 -5.21 -4.92
C GLY A 77 5.56 -5.60 -6.38
N ILE A 78 4.43 -6.02 -6.95
CA ILE A 78 4.28 -6.31 -8.38
C ILE A 78 3.09 -5.48 -8.88
N GLU A 79 3.36 -4.55 -9.78
CA GLU A 79 2.36 -3.71 -10.44
C GLU A 79 2.57 -3.81 -11.95
N MET A 80 1.47 -3.75 -12.72
CA MET A 80 1.48 -3.95 -14.17
C MET A 80 1.77 -2.67 -14.97
N ASP A 81 1.79 -1.51 -14.30
CA ASP A 81 1.74 -0.16 -14.88
C ASP A 81 2.59 0.08 -16.14
#